data_AF-X0BZE2-F1
#
_entry.id   AF-X0BZE2-F1
#
_cell.length_a   1.000
_cell.length_b   1.000
_cell.length_c   1.000
_cell.angle_alpha   90.00
_cell.angle_beta   90.00
_cell.angle_gamma   90.00
#
_symmetry.space_group_name_H-M   'P 1'
#
loop_
_entity.id
_entity.type
_entity.pdbx_description
1 polymer ?
#
loop_
_entity_poly.entity_id
_entity_poly.type
_entity_poly.pdbx_seq_one_letter_code
_entity_poly.pdbx_strand_id
1 'polypeptide(L)'
;MRTGWLYPIFIGTHVSAGLIKSTTRPLILADTNRDGIVNGKDIADKYTWTNECGAIFLPNIGDKRHRCTAFDLNGLSLSNQELSSCNDASGHLLLTPELAAPARTAPLQGISKEAIGSIYTLPESTLGSVRVFWKQPGFLSDAGSPWRLIDPQFVFNASSLRAGIELAIDARELVSHLSAWNGTLSLEFRVTDGNMTTYDAVAMKQAPVLFHHHLQRVQEVLSVKGNETSSPVQNKFVRGLEDALMNVVETPALHLLNGTDEIWAQDFMEPGFAMRNLPELLDVRSSKASEVIESEAINCR
;
A
#
# COMPACT_ATOMS: atom_id res chain seq x y z
N MET A 1 -47.38 21.59 2.11
CA MET A 1 -46.06 22.01 2.62
C MET A 1 -45.04 20.96 2.22
N ARG A 2 -44.16 21.27 1.26
CA ARG A 2 -43.07 20.40 0.81
C ARG A 2 -41.80 20.79 1.57
N THR A 3 -41.23 19.89 2.35
CA THR A 3 -39.91 20.06 2.99
C THR A 3 -38.85 19.44 2.08
N GLY A 4 -38.02 20.29 1.49
CA GLY A 4 -36.89 19.89 0.65
C GLY A 4 -35.72 19.38 1.50
N TRP A 5 -35.14 18.26 1.08
CA TRP A 5 -33.89 17.73 1.62
C TRP A 5 -32.76 18.24 0.74
N LEU A 6 -31.86 19.03 1.33
CA LEU A 6 -30.61 19.47 0.70
C LEU A 6 -29.59 18.33 0.84
N TYR A 7 -29.25 17.68 -0.27
CA TYR A 7 -28.08 16.81 -0.33
C TYR A 7 -26.80 17.66 -0.32
N PRO A 8 -25.79 17.32 0.50
CA PRO A 8 -24.51 17.98 0.42
C PRO A 8 -23.83 17.58 -0.91
N ILE A 9 -23.52 18.58 -1.72
CA ILE A 9 -22.69 18.42 -2.92
C ILE A 9 -21.25 18.26 -2.41
N PHE A 10 -20.72 17.04 -2.45
CA PHE A 10 -19.28 16.83 -2.34
C PHE A 10 -18.63 17.38 -3.61
N ILE A 11 -18.07 18.59 -3.50
CA ILE A 11 -17.16 19.12 -4.52
C ILE A 11 -15.87 18.34 -4.36
N GLY A 12 -15.72 17.26 -5.13
CA GLY A 12 -14.44 16.61 -5.31
C GLY A 12 -13.46 17.61 -5.89
N THR A 13 -12.54 18.11 -5.06
CA THR A 13 -11.42 18.92 -5.53
C THR A 13 -10.53 18.00 -6.36
N HIS A 14 -10.70 18.01 -7.68
CA HIS A 14 -9.69 17.53 -8.59
C HIS A 14 -8.44 18.39 -8.37
N VAL A 15 -7.50 17.88 -7.57
CA VAL A 15 -6.15 18.42 -7.49
C VAL A 15 -5.60 18.33 -8.90
N SER A 16 -5.45 19.49 -9.56
CA SER A 16 -4.89 19.58 -10.88
C SER A 16 -3.45 19.09 -10.79
N ALA A 17 -3.21 17.86 -11.24
CA ALA A 17 -1.88 17.29 -11.32
C ALA A 17 -1.03 18.23 -12.16
N GLY A 18 -0.04 18.90 -11.56
CA GLY A 18 0.78 19.90 -12.24
C GLY A 18 1.28 19.38 -13.59
N LEU A 19 1.18 20.20 -14.64
CA LEU A 19 1.53 19.78 -16.00
C LEU A 19 3.01 19.42 -16.09
N ILE A 20 3.31 18.18 -16.49
CA ILE A 20 4.65 17.79 -16.92
C ILE A 20 4.80 18.21 -18.39
N LYS A 21 5.83 19.00 -18.68
CA LYS A 21 6.12 19.43 -20.06
C LYS A 21 6.54 18.23 -20.91
N SER A 22 6.16 18.25 -22.18
CA SER A 22 6.64 17.27 -23.14
C SER A 22 8.16 17.35 -23.31
N THR A 23 8.78 16.21 -23.62
CA THR A 23 10.23 16.07 -23.76
C THR A 23 10.59 15.38 -25.07
N THR A 24 11.85 15.50 -25.50
CA THR A 24 12.42 14.75 -26.65
C THR A 24 13.30 13.58 -26.22
N ARG A 25 13.43 13.39 -24.90
CA ARG A 25 14.13 12.27 -24.27
C ARG A 25 13.23 11.66 -23.20
N PRO A 26 13.36 10.37 -22.89
CA PRO A 26 12.63 9.74 -21.79
C PRO A 26 12.75 10.57 -20.51
N LEU A 27 11.61 10.79 -19.84
CA LEU A 27 11.56 11.42 -18.52
C LEU A 27 10.53 10.67 -17.70
N ILE A 28 10.95 10.08 -16.59
CA ILE A 28 10.09 9.47 -15.57
C ILE A 28 10.23 10.22 -14.25
N LEU A 29 9.09 10.48 -13.61
CA LEU A 29 8.98 11.22 -12.36
C LEU A 29 8.17 10.40 -11.35
N ALA A 30 8.52 10.54 -10.09
CA ALA A 30 7.75 10.09 -8.93
C ALA A 30 7.78 11.24 -7.91
N ASP A 31 7.01 11.15 -6.82
CA ASP A 31 6.90 12.18 -5.78
C ASP A 31 8.17 12.23 -4.91
N THR A 32 9.25 12.82 -5.44
CA THR A 32 10.58 12.79 -4.82
C THR A 32 10.75 13.87 -3.77
N ASN A 33 9.98 14.96 -3.86
CA ASN A 33 9.92 15.99 -2.83
C ASN A 33 8.88 15.67 -1.72
N ARG A 34 8.11 14.59 -1.87
CA ARG A 34 7.14 14.06 -0.90
C ARG A 34 6.01 15.04 -0.57
N ASP A 35 5.62 15.86 -1.54
CA ASP A 35 4.49 16.81 -1.42
C ASP A 35 3.13 16.19 -1.81
N GLY A 36 3.14 14.92 -2.24
CA GLY A 36 1.96 14.18 -2.66
C GLY A 36 1.60 14.36 -4.14
N ILE A 37 2.34 15.18 -4.90
CA ILE A 37 2.02 15.55 -6.27
C ILE A 37 3.24 15.37 -7.18
N VAL A 38 3.26 14.29 -7.96
CA VAL A 38 4.33 14.07 -8.97
C VAL A 38 4.29 15.18 -10.02
N ASN A 39 5.25 16.09 -10.15
CA ASN A 39 5.26 17.16 -11.15
C ASN A 39 6.70 17.59 -11.51
N GLY A 40 6.87 18.69 -12.26
CA GLY A 40 8.20 19.15 -12.69
C GLY A 40 9.17 19.49 -11.55
N LYS A 41 8.69 19.68 -10.31
CA LYS A 41 9.53 19.86 -9.12
C LYS A 41 10.30 18.60 -8.75
N ASP A 42 9.83 17.43 -9.18
CA ASP A 42 10.47 16.14 -8.93
C ASP A 42 11.60 15.81 -9.92
N ILE A 43 11.97 16.75 -10.79
CA ILE A 43 13.09 16.54 -11.74
C ILE A 43 14.44 16.56 -11.00
N ALA A 44 14.58 17.46 -10.02
CA ALA A 44 15.84 17.64 -9.30
C ALA A 44 16.11 16.42 -8.40
N ASP A 45 17.37 15.96 -8.40
CA ASP A 45 17.90 14.91 -7.50
C ASP A 45 17.15 13.57 -7.49
N LYS A 46 16.27 13.33 -8.47
CA LYS A 46 15.41 12.14 -8.54
C LYS A 46 16.14 10.81 -8.70
N TYR A 47 17.43 10.86 -9.04
CA TYR A 47 18.26 9.69 -9.28
C TYR A 47 18.82 9.06 -8.00
N THR A 48 18.67 9.70 -6.85
CA THR A 48 19.23 9.21 -5.58
C THR A 48 18.20 9.32 -4.48
N TRP A 49 18.07 8.27 -3.68
CA TRP A 49 17.23 8.30 -2.49
C TRP A 49 18.06 8.74 -1.28
N THR A 50 17.58 9.75 -0.57
CA THR A 50 18.15 10.30 0.66
C THR A 50 17.05 10.45 1.71
N ASN A 51 17.41 10.86 2.93
CA ASN A 51 16.41 11.13 3.95
C ASN A 51 15.51 12.33 3.57
N GLU A 52 16.00 13.24 2.73
CA GLU A 52 15.32 14.48 2.34
C GLU A 52 14.68 14.42 0.95
N CYS A 53 15.12 13.51 0.08
CA CYS A 53 14.67 13.41 -1.31
C CYS A 53 14.51 11.95 -1.76
N GLY A 54 13.59 11.71 -2.68
CA GLY A 54 13.32 10.41 -3.28
C GLY A 54 11.96 9.88 -2.86
N ALA A 55 11.29 9.23 -3.82
CA ALA A 55 9.92 8.79 -3.65
C ALA A 55 9.82 7.61 -2.67
N ILE A 56 8.68 7.50 -2.00
CA ILE A 56 8.39 6.42 -1.06
C ILE A 56 7.20 5.61 -1.61
N PHE A 57 7.22 4.29 -1.42
CA PHE A 57 6.10 3.40 -1.72
C PHE A 57 5.83 2.45 -0.56
N LEU A 58 4.60 1.94 -0.47
CA LEU A 58 4.15 1.16 0.68
C LEU A 58 4.18 -0.36 0.39
N PRO A 59 4.51 -1.19 1.39
CA PRO A 59 4.10 -2.60 1.39
C PRO A 59 2.59 -2.67 1.50
N ASN A 60 1.89 -3.08 0.43
CA ASN A 60 0.43 -3.13 0.43
C ASN A 60 -0.06 -4.49 1.00
N ILE A 61 0.40 -4.79 2.22
CA ILE A 61 0.21 -6.07 2.92
C ILE A 61 -1.04 -6.12 3.82
N GLY A 62 -1.88 -5.07 3.77
CA GLY A 62 -3.16 -5.05 4.44
C GLY A 62 -4.24 -5.88 3.72
N ASP A 63 -5.45 -5.85 4.25
CA ASP A 63 -6.65 -6.39 3.59
C ASP A 63 -7.81 -5.41 3.75
N LYS A 64 -7.73 -4.29 3.02
CA LYS A 64 -8.68 -3.17 3.12
C LYS A 64 -10.12 -3.56 2.81
N ARG A 65 -10.30 -4.60 2.00
CA ARG A 65 -11.61 -5.08 1.55
C ARG A 65 -12.09 -6.34 2.27
N HIS A 66 -11.39 -6.77 3.33
CA HIS A 66 -11.75 -7.94 4.12
C HIS A 66 -12.02 -9.19 3.27
N ARG A 67 -11.12 -9.46 2.30
CA ARG A 67 -11.26 -10.59 1.38
C ARG A 67 -10.58 -11.85 1.88
N CYS A 68 -9.60 -11.70 2.75
CA CYS A 68 -8.87 -12.82 3.31
C CYS A 68 -9.77 -13.56 4.30
N THR A 69 -9.78 -14.88 4.22
CA THR A 69 -10.53 -15.75 5.13
C THR A 69 -9.60 -16.29 6.20
N ALA A 70 -10.09 -16.47 7.41
CA ALA A 70 -9.38 -17.16 8.48
C ALA A 70 -9.45 -18.69 8.38
N PHE A 71 -10.33 -19.22 7.53
CA PHE A 71 -10.65 -20.64 7.42
C PHE A 71 -10.58 -21.14 5.98
N ASP A 72 -10.21 -22.41 5.81
CA ASP A 72 -10.28 -23.12 4.54
C ASP A 72 -11.73 -23.49 4.16
N LEU A 73 -11.91 -24.13 3.01
CA LEU A 73 -13.23 -24.56 2.52
C LEU A 73 -13.90 -25.65 3.38
N ASN A 74 -13.14 -26.31 4.26
CA ASN A 74 -13.64 -27.31 5.20
C ASN A 74 -13.92 -26.72 6.59
N GLY A 75 -13.69 -25.41 6.78
CA GLY A 75 -13.85 -24.72 8.05
C GLY A 75 -12.68 -24.90 9.03
N LEU A 76 -11.53 -25.38 8.56
CA LEU A 76 -10.31 -25.48 9.36
C LEU A 76 -9.57 -24.16 9.35
N SER A 77 -9.04 -23.78 10.51
CA SER A 77 -8.20 -22.60 10.68
C SER A 77 -6.97 -22.65 9.78
N LEU A 78 -6.70 -21.55 9.08
CA LEU A 78 -5.48 -21.40 8.30
C LEU A 78 -4.26 -21.24 9.21
N SER A 79 -3.10 -21.71 8.75
CA SER A 79 -1.82 -21.46 9.40
C SER A 79 -1.39 -19.99 9.28
N ASN A 80 -0.46 -19.53 10.14
CA ASN A 80 0.10 -18.18 10.06
C ASN A 80 0.71 -17.86 8.69
N GLN A 81 1.31 -18.86 8.04
CA GLN A 81 1.86 -18.70 6.70
C GLN A 81 0.75 -18.48 5.68
N GLU A 82 -0.31 -19.30 5.70
CA GLU A 82 -1.46 -19.16 4.79
C GLU A 82 -2.19 -17.84 5.01
N LEU A 83 -2.42 -17.48 6.27
CA LEU A 83 -2.95 -16.18 6.64
C LEU A 83 -2.05 -15.11 6.04
N SER A 84 -0.75 -15.07 6.34
CA SER A 84 0.19 -14.05 5.83
C SER A 84 0.19 -13.91 4.29
N SER A 85 -0.05 -15.00 3.56
CA SER A 85 -0.03 -15.03 2.10
C SER A 85 -1.16 -14.26 1.41
N CYS A 86 -2.30 -14.07 2.08
CA CYS A 86 -3.41 -13.30 1.54
C CYS A 86 -3.30 -11.82 1.95
N ASN A 87 -3.18 -10.90 1.00
CA ASN A 87 -3.23 -9.47 1.26
C ASN A 87 -3.67 -8.72 -0.01
N ASP A 88 -3.80 -7.40 0.06
CA ASP A 88 -4.14 -6.55 -1.09
C ASP A 88 -3.07 -6.58 -2.20
N ALA A 89 -1.86 -7.02 -1.84
CA ALA A 89 -0.76 -7.23 -2.76
C ALA A 89 -0.47 -8.67 -3.19
N SER A 90 -1.30 -9.65 -2.83
CA SER A 90 -1.04 -11.04 -3.20
C SER A 90 -1.40 -11.37 -4.67
N GLY A 91 -2.38 -10.65 -5.24
CA GLY A 91 -2.85 -10.87 -6.61
C GLY A 91 -2.21 -9.98 -7.69
N HIS A 92 -2.85 -9.93 -8.85
CA HIS A 92 -2.51 -9.05 -9.99
C HIS A 92 -3.40 -7.81 -10.11
N LEU A 93 -4.37 -7.64 -9.21
CA LEU A 93 -5.25 -6.48 -9.18
C LEU A 93 -4.72 -5.44 -8.20
N LEU A 94 -4.76 -4.17 -8.60
CA LEU A 94 -4.53 -3.06 -7.67
C LEU A 94 -5.85 -2.74 -6.96
N LEU A 95 -5.97 -3.20 -5.71
CA LEU A 95 -7.21 -3.12 -4.92
C LEU A 95 -7.35 -1.83 -4.11
N THR A 96 -6.21 -1.21 -3.80
CA THR A 96 -6.07 0.00 -2.97
C THR A 96 -5.21 1.04 -3.70
N PRO A 97 -5.63 1.53 -4.88
CA PRO A 97 -4.85 2.47 -5.68
C PRO A 97 -4.47 3.76 -4.93
N GLU A 98 -5.25 4.15 -3.93
CA GLU A 98 -4.98 5.28 -3.04
C GLU A 98 -3.77 5.10 -2.11
N LEU A 99 -3.25 3.87 -1.96
CA LEU A 99 -2.04 3.58 -1.17
C LEU A 99 -0.80 3.36 -2.05
N ALA A 100 -0.99 3.24 -3.37
CA ALA A 100 0.10 3.03 -4.30
C ALA A 100 0.83 4.33 -4.58
N ALA A 101 2.16 4.28 -4.63
CA ALA A 101 2.97 5.44 -4.96
C ALA A 101 2.76 5.84 -6.43
N PRO A 102 2.42 7.10 -6.71
CA PRO A 102 2.26 7.56 -8.08
C PRO A 102 3.62 7.76 -8.75
N ALA A 103 3.71 7.37 -10.01
CA ALA A 103 4.77 7.80 -10.91
C ALA A 103 4.18 8.10 -12.30
N ARG A 104 4.90 8.87 -13.11
CA ARG A 104 4.47 9.15 -14.48
C ARG A 104 5.61 9.52 -15.40
N THR A 105 5.44 9.22 -16.69
CA THR A 105 6.37 9.68 -17.72
C THR A 105 5.89 10.98 -18.36
N ALA A 106 6.83 11.82 -18.78
CA ALA A 106 6.51 12.97 -19.61
C ALA A 106 6.02 12.52 -21.00
N PRO A 107 5.06 13.24 -21.62
CA PRO A 107 4.71 13.05 -23.02
C PRO A 107 5.95 13.14 -23.92
N LEU A 108 6.27 12.06 -24.64
CA LEU A 108 7.49 11.97 -25.43
C LEU A 108 7.24 12.35 -26.89
N GLN A 109 7.97 13.36 -27.38
CA GLN A 109 7.86 13.90 -28.74
C GLN A 109 9.09 13.56 -29.57
N GLY A 110 8.97 13.65 -30.90
CA GLY A 110 10.08 13.42 -31.82
C GLY A 110 10.46 11.94 -32.01
N ILE A 111 9.62 11.02 -31.55
CA ILE A 111 9.76 9.57 -31.75
C ILE A 111 9.02 9.08 -33.00
N SER A 112 9.54 8.03 -33.63
CA SER A 112 8.91 7.35 -34.77
C SER A 112 7.60 6.65 -34.36
N LYS A 113 6.89 6.08 -35.33
CA LYS A 113 5.68 5.29 -35.06
C LYS A 113 6.03 3.87 -34.57
N GLU A 114 7.25 3.41 -34.83
CA GLU A 114 7.81 2.13 -34.41
C GLU A 114 8.44 2.18 -33.02
N ALA A 115 8.60 3.36 -32.43
CA ALA A 115 9.16 3.53 -31.11
C ALA A 115 8.38 2.73 -30.05
N ILE A 116 9.15 2.06 -29.20
CA ILE A 116 8.65 1.25 -28.10
C ILE A 116 9.26 1.68 -26.78
N GLY A 117 8.53 1.49 -25.69
CA GLY A 117 9.05 1.75 -24.35
C GLY A 117 8.72 0.64 -23.36
N SER A 118 9.55 0.55 -22.33
CA SER A 118 9.44 -0.46 -21.27
C SER A 118 9.72 0.18 -19.92
N ILE A 119 9.07 -0.34 -18.89
CA ILE A 119 9.27 0.07 -17.50
C ILE A 119 9.87 -1.10 -16.74
N TYR A 120 10.97 -0.84 -16.03
CA TYR A 120 11.68 -1.85 -15.25
C TYR A 120 11.87 -1.37 -13.82
N THR A 121 11.89 -2.32 -12.88
CA THR A 121 12.39 -2.11 -11.53
C THR A 121 13.76 -2.73 -11.40
N LEU A 122 14.72 -2.00 -10.86
CA LEU A 122 16.08 -2.47 -10.59
C LEU A 122 16.41 -2.35 -9.09
N PRO A 123 17.21 -3.25 -8.52
CA PRO A 123 17.82 -4.44 -9.15
C PRO A 123 16.81 -5.55 -9.47
N GLU A 124 17.20 -6.59 -10.22
CA GLU A 124 16.31 -7.70 -10.62
C GLU A 124 15.61 -8.40 -9.43
N SER A 125 16.21 -8.37 -8.23
CA SER A 125 15.60 -8.89 -7.02
C SER A 125 14.28 -8.21 -6.64
N THR A 126 13.96 -7.04 -7.21
CA THR A 126 12.68 -6.36 -6.96
C THR A 126 11.52 -6.91 -7.78
N LEU A 127 11.75 -7.73 -8.82
CA LEU A 127 10.70 -8.20 -9.74
C LEU A 127 9.62 -9.04 -9.06
N GLY A 128 9.95 -9.73 -7.97
CA GLY A 128 8.99 -10.48 -7.16
C GLY A 128 8.29 -9.62 -6.11
N SER A 129 9.01 -8.68 -5.51
CA SER A 129 8.55 -7.92 -4.34
C SER A 129 7.82 -6.63 -4.70
N VAL A 130 8.03 -6.06 -5.89
CA VAL A 130 7.45 -4.79 -6.32
C VAL A 130 6.50 -5.00 -7.49
N ARG A 131 5.36 -4.32 -7.46
CA ARG A 131 4.40 -4.31 -8.55
C ARG A 131 4.29 -2.92 -9.14
N VAL A 132 4.27 -2.84 -10.46
CA VAL A 132 4.06 -1.60 -11.20
C VAL A 132 2.80 -1.76 -12.03
N PHE A 133 1.87 -0.84 -11.88
CA PHE A 133 0.61 -0.83 -12.60
C PHE A 133 0.56 0.35 -13.56
N TRP A 134 -0.01 0.14 -14.74
CA TRP A 134 -0.31 1.18 -15.71
C TRP A 134 -1.81 1.51 -15.70
N LYS A 135 -2.14 2.79 -15.65
CA LYS A 135 -3.51 3.27 -15.82
C LYS A 135 -3.89 3.29 -17.30
N GLN A 136 -4.76 2.39 -17.70
CA GLN A 136 -5.18 2.27 -19.09
C GLN A 136 -6.06 3.47 -19.50
N PRO A 137 -5.71 4.21 -20.57
CA PRO A 137 -6.55 5.27 -21.10
C PRO A 137 -7.90 4.74 -21.58
N GLY A 138 -8.97 5.51 -21.40
CA GLY A 138 -10.29 5.19 -21.94
C GLY A 138 -11.06 4.10 -21.19
N PHE A 139 -10.60 3.70 -20.00
CA PHE A 139 -11.34 2.77 -19.15
C PHE A 139 -12.61 3.43 -18.60
N LEU A 140 -13.77 2.89 -18.95
CA LEU A 140 -15.07 3.30 -18.37
C LEU A 140 -15.26 2.54 -17.05
N SER A 141 -15.64 3.25 -15.98
CA SER A 141 -15.68 2.81 -14.58
C SER A 141 -16.42 1.50 -14.30
N ASP A 142 -17.24 1.05 -15.23
CA ASP A 142 -18.24 0.01 -14.99
C ASP A 142 -17.70 -1.41 -15.30
N ALA A 143 -16.47 -1.51 -15.84
CA ALA A 143 -15.88 -2.75 -16.35
C ALA A 143 -14.70 -3.33 -15.53
N GLY A 144 -14.33 -2.73 -14.38
CA GLY A 144 -13.24 -3.22 -13.54
C GLY A 144 -12.24 -2.14 -13.09
N SER A 145 -11.03 -2.55 -12.73
CA SER A 145 -9.96 -1.61 -12.34
C SER A 145 -9.29 -1.03 -13.59
N PRO A 146 -9.07 0.31 -13.68
CA PRO A 146 -8.33 0.92 -14.79
C PRO A 146 -6.83 0.59 -14.75
N TRP A 147 -6.37 -0.10 -13.71
CA TRP A 147 -4.98 -0.44 -13.46
C TRP A 147 -4.66 -1.83 -13.95
N ARG A 148 -3.70 -1.92 -14.87
CA ARG A 148 -3.15 -3.16 -15.38
C ARG A 148 -1.76 -3.38 -14.81
N LEU A 149 -1.50 -4.56 -14.25
CA LEU A 149 -0.14 -4.95 -13.87
C LEU A 149 0.77 -4.98 -15.10
N ILE A 150 1.93 -4.34 -14.98
CA ILE A 150 3.00 -4.36 -15.96
C ILE A 150 3.92 -5.53 -15.62
N ASP A 151 4.02 -6.49 -16.53
CA ASP A 151 5.07 -7.50 -16.48
C ASP A 151 6.34 -6.99 -17.22
N PRO A 152 7.52 -7.55 -16.96
CA PRO A 152 8.78 -7.09 -17.57
C PRO A 152 8.84 -7.21 -19.11
N GLN A 153 7.94 -7.99 -19.72
CA GLN A 153 7.85 -8.16 -21.17
C GLN A 153 6.84 -7.18 -21.79
N PHE A 154 6.12 -6.42 -20.97
CA PHE A 154 5.14 -5.45 -21.44
C PHE A 154 5.83 -4.29 -22.16
N VAL A 155 5.30 -3.95 -23.33
CA VAL A 155 5.84 -2.90 -24.18
C VAL A 155 4.76 -1.86 -24.49
N PHE A 156 5.10 -0.60 -24.24
CA PHE A 156 4.32 0.57 -24.60
C PHE A 156 4.60 0.96 -26.05
N ASN A 157 3.55 1.18 -26.84
CA ASN A 157 3.68 1.68 -28.20
C ASN A 157 3.89 3.20 -28.25
N ALA A 158 4.29 3.72 -29.41
CA ALA A 158 4.53 5.13 -29.62
C ALA A 158 3.34 6.05 -29.25
N SER A 159 2.09 5.58 -29.35
CA SER A 159 0.91 6.37 -28.94
C SER A 159 0.88 6.57 -27.44
N SER A 160 1.13 5.52 -26.65
CA SER A 160 1.27 5.62 -25.20
C SER A 160 2.46 6.49 -24.79
N LEU A 161 3.59 6.36 -25.48
CA LEU A 161 4.77 7.21 -25.21
C LEU A 161 4.48 8.69 -25.47
N ARG A 162 3.78 9.02 -26.56
CA ARG A 162 3.38 10.41 -26.89
C ARG A 162 2.38 11.00 -25.91
N ALA A 163 1.51 10.16 -25.33
CA ALA A 163 0.54 10.61 -24.33
C ALA A 163 1.16 10.79 -22.94
N GLY A 164 2.25 10.08 -22.64
CA GLY A 164 2.74 9.89 -21.28
C GLY A 164 2.01 8.73 -20.59
N ILE A 165 2.66 8.15 -19.60
CA ILE A 165 2.23 6.93 -18.91
C ILE A 165 1.99 7.27 -17.45
N GLU A 166 0.79 6.98 -16.93
CA GLU A 166 0.47 7.05 -15.50
C GLU A 166 0.69 5.68 -14.83
N LEU A 167 1.44 5.68 -13.74
CA LEU A 167 1.87 4.49 -13.02
C LEU A 167 1.46 4.52 -11.54
N ALA A 168 1.22 3.35 -10.98
CA ALA A 168 1.02 3.13 -9.55
C ALA A 168 1.95 2.00 -9.07
N ILE A 169 2.66 2.20 -7.96
CA ILE A 169 3.68 1.29 -7.46
C ILE A 169 3.36 0.88 -6.02
N ASP A 170 3.39 -0.41 -5.74
CA ASP A 170 3.36 -0.94 -4.37
C ASP A 170 4.26 -2.17 -4.22
N ALA A 171 4.43 -2.63 -2.98
CA ALA A 171 5.16 -3.85 -2.66
C ALA A 171 4.26 -4.96 -2.12
N ARG A 172 4.65 -6.20 -2.43
CA ARG A 172 3.96 -7.43 -2.00
C ARG A 172 4.27 -7.85 -0.56
N GLU A 173 5.42 -7.43 -0.06
CA GLU A 173 5.98 -7.93 1.18
C GLU A 173 6.82 -6.86 1.87
N LEU A 174 7.10 -7.07 3.16
CA LEU A 174 8.04 -6.25 3.91
C LEU A 174 9.48 -6.59 3.52
N VAL A 175 10.38 -5.63 3.74
CA VAL A 175 11.82 -5.92 3.73
C VAL A 175 12.15 -6.85 4.90
N SER A 176 12.31 -8.15 4.63
CA SER A 176 12.64 -9.17 5.62
C SER A 176 14.14 -9.43 5.73
N HIS A 177 14.86 -9.36 4.61
CA HIS A 177 16.30 -9.68 4.54
C HIS A 177 17.06 -8.65 3.71
N LEU A 178 17.84 -7.80 4.40
CA LEU A 178 18.63 -6.73 3.77
C LEU A 178 19.62 -7.22 2.71
N SER A 179 20.08 -8.48 2.82
CA SER A 179 20.98 -9.10 1.84
C SER A 179 20.26 -9.49 0.53
N ALA A 180 18.95 -9.73 0.57
CA ALA A 180 18.16 -10.02 -0.62
C ALA A 180 17.70 -8.71 -1.29
N TRP A 181 17.20 -7.78 -0.48
CA TRP A 181 16.75 -6.47 -0.90
C TRP A 181 16.62 -5.54 0.32
N ASN A 182 17.02 -4.28 0.18
CA ASN A 182 17.01 -3.30 1.27
C ASN A 182 15.86 -2.28 1.18
N GLY A 183 14.83 -2.59 0.39
CA GLY A 183 13.70 -1.70 0.15
C GLY A 183 13.96 -0.62 -0.91
N THR A 184 15.17 -0.49 -1.45
CA THR A 184 15.48 0.52 -2.49
C THR A 184 15.24 -0.02 -3.89
N LEU A 185 14.71 0.82 -4.77
CA LEU A 185 14.58 0.48 -6.19
C LEU A 185 14.86 1.69 -7.07
N SER A 186 15.29 1.41 -8.30
CA SER A 186 15.29 2.36 -9.40
C SER A 186 14.18 1.96 -10.39
N LEU A 187 13.24 2.87 -10.62
CA LEU A 187 12.19 2.70 -11.63
C LEU A 187 12.71 3.29 -12.94
N GLU A 188 13.10 2.42 -13.87
CA GLU A 188 13.68 2.80 -15.15
C GLU A 188 12.61 2.83 -16.24
N PHE A 189 12.59 3.92 -17.02
CA PHE A 189 11.84 4.05 -18.25
C PHE A 189 12.79 4.05 -19.44
N ARG A 190 12.73 2.97 -20.22
CA ARG A 190 13.56 2.76 -21.42
C ARG A 190 12.72 2.96 -22.66
N VAL A 191 13.29 3.63 -23.66
CA VAL A 191 12.68 3.82 -24.98
C VAL A 191 13.67 3.41 -26.06
N THR A 192 13.21 2.56 -26.97
CA THR A 192 13.95 2.13 -28.17
C THR A 192 13.23 2.65 -29.40
N ASP A 193 13.96 3.36 -30.26
CA ASP A 193 13.49 3.86 -31.54
C ASP A 193 14.55 3.57 -32.62
N GLY A 194 14.24 2.62 -33.51
CA GLY A 194 15.22 2.05 -34.43
C GLY A 194 16.39 1.40 -33.68
N ASN A 195 17.62 1.83 -33.99
CA ASN A 195 18.84 1.30 -33.36
C ASN A 195 19.24 2.06 -32.08
N MET A 196 18.47 3.06 -31.67
CA MET A 196 18.81 3.91 -30.53
C MET A 196 17.95 3.53 -29.33
N THR A 197 18.61 3.29 -28.20
CA THR A 197 17.95 3.07 -26.90
C THR A 197 18.40 4.14 -25.94
N THR A 198 17.43 4.80 -25.31
CA THR A 198 17.66 5.82 -24.27
C THR A 198 16.81 5.48 -23.05
N TYR A 199 17.21 5.96 -21.88
CA TYR A 199 16.48 5.71 -20.66
C TYR A 199 16.56 6.89 -19.71
N ASP A 200 15.67 6.87 -18.73
CA ASP A 200 15.68 7.74 -17.57
C ASP A 200 15.15 6.95 -16.37
N ALA A 201 15.46 7.37 -15.15
CA ALA A 201 15.13 6.61 -13.95
C ALA A 201 14.77 7.50 -12.77
N VAL A 202 14.03 6.94 -11.81
CA VAL A 202 13.74 7.59 -10.53
C VAL A 202 13.97 6.62 -9.38
N ALA A 203 14.68 7.09 -8.34
CA ALA A 203 14.96 6.32 -7.14
C ALA A 203 13.76 6.35 -6.19
N MET A 204 13.40 5.17 -5.66
CA MET A 204 12.32 5.01 -4.71
C MET A 204 12.76 4.11 -3.55
N LYS A 205 12.10 4.25 -2.40
CA LYS A 205 12.32 3.38 -1.24
C LYS A 205 11.02 2.93 -0.60
N GLN A 206 10.97 1.66 -0.20
CA GLN A 206 9.86 1.13 0.55
C GLN A 206 9.82 1.75 1.95
N ALA A 207 8.65 2.17 2.40
CA ALA A 207 8.45 2.61 3.76
C ALA A 207 8.69 1.45 4.74
N PRO A 208 9.49 1.65 5.82
CA PRO A 208 9.59 0.67 6.87
C PRO A 208 8.27 0.59 7.67
N VAL A 209 8.07 -0.52 8.37
CA VAL A 209 7.07 -0.60 9.43
C VAL A 209 7.67 0.05 10.67
N LEU A 210 6.91 0.98 11.25
CA LEU A 210 7.22 1.63 12.51
C LEU A 210 6.23 1.15 13.58
N PHE A 211 6.72 1.04 14.81
CA PHE A 211 5.90 0.70 15.96
C PHE A 211 5.52 1.95 16.74
N HIS A 212 4.37 1.86 17.40
CA HIS A 212 3.89 2.94 18.24
C HIS A 212 4.70 3.01 19.53
N HIS A 213 5.00 4.23 19.99
CA HIS A 213 5.60 4.43 21.31
C HIS A 213 4.52 4.91 22.30
N HIS A 214 4.69 4.62 23.59
CA HIS A 214 3.68 4.90 24.63
C HIS A 214 3.35 6.38 24.86
N LEU A 215 4.05 7.32 24.23
CA LEU A 215 3.72 8.76 24.28
C LEU A 215 2.84 9.21 23.10
N GLN A 216 2.55 8.32 22.14
CA GLN A 216 1.60 8.61 21.08
C GLN A 216 0.17 8.55 21.62
N ARG A 217 -0.73 9.30 20.98
CA ARG A 217 -2.16 9.25 21.32
C ARG A 217 -2.68 7.84 21.10
N VAL A 218 -3.26 7.25 22.13
CA VAL A 218 -3.94 5.96 22.03
C VAL A 218 -5.21 6.14 21.22
N GLN A 219 -5.33 5.37 20.13
CA GLN A 219 -6.52 5.34 19.28
C GLN A 219 -7.44 4.17 19.62
N GLU A 220 -6.82 3.06 20.01
CA GLU A 220 -7.47 1.78 20.24
C GLU A 220 -6.75 1.01 21.34
N VAL A 221 -7.52 0.24 22.11
CA VAL A 221 -7.02 -0.68 23.11
C VAL A 221 -7.43 -2.09 22.70
N LEU A 222 -6.46 -2.98 22.60
CA LEU A 222 -6.68 -4.38 22.27
C LEU A 222 -6.56 -5.20 23.56
N SER A 223 -7.50 -6.12 23.77
CA SER A 223 -7.45 -7.10 24.84
C SER A 223 -8.11 -8.40 24.38
N VAL A 224 -7.91 -9.48 25.10
CA VAL A 224 -8.60 -10.75 24.84
C VAL A 224 -9.93 -10.76 25.60
N LYS A 225 -11.01 -11.25 24.97
CA LYS A 225 -12.28 -11.48 25.66
C LYS A 225 -12.17 -12.60 26.69
N GLY A 226 -11.46 -13.66 26.33
CA GLY A 226 -11.38 -14.93 27.06
C GLY A 226 -12.61 -15.81 26.79
N ASN A 227 -12.52 -17.09 27.13
CA ASN A 227 -13.67 -17.98 27.06
C ASN A 227 -14.51 -17.88 28.35
N GLU A 228 -15.84 -17.90 28.21
CA GLU A 228 -16.78 -17.72 29.32
C GLU A 228 -16.61 -18.80 30.42
N THR A 229 -16.02 -19.94 30.09
CA THR A 229 -15.76 -21.05 31.02
C THR A 229 -14.39 -21.02 31.71
N SER A 230 -13.41 -20.24 31.23
CA SER A 230 -11.99 -20.50 31.54
C SER A 230 -11.26 -19.43 32.37
N SER A 231 -11.78 -18.21 32.56
CA SER A 231 -11.11 -17.25 33.45
C SER A 231 -12.00 -16.11 34.00
N PRO A 232 -12.61 -16.29 35.18
CA PRO A 232 -13.25 -15.20 35.92
C PRO A 232 -12.31 -14.00 36.15
N VAL A 233 -11.00 -14.24 36.17
CA VAL A 233 -9.97 -13.20 36.32
C VAL A 233 -9.88 -12.33 35.06
N GLN A 234 -9.93 -12.93 33.86
CA GLN A 234 -9.91 -12.16 32.61
C GLN A 234 -11.14 -11.26 32.47
N ASN A 235 -12.33 -11.80 32.78
CA ASN A 235 -13.56 -11.00 32.77
C ASN A 235 -13.49 -9.84 33.77
N LYS A 236 -12.90 -10.05 34.95
CA LYS A 236 -12.70 -8.99 35.95
C LYS A 236 -11.72 -7.94 35.44
N PHE A 237 -10.64 -8.36 34.77
CA PHE A 237 -9.68 -7.46 34.15
C PHE A 237 -10.31 -6.61 33.05
N VAL A 238 -11.04 -7.23 32.11
CA VAL A 238 -11.72 -6.53 31.00
C VAL A 238 -12.71 -5.49 31.53
N ARG A 239 -13.51 -5.81 32.55
CA ARG A 239 -14.41 -4.82 33.17
C ARG A 239 -13.65 -3.66 33.82
N GLY A 240 -12.57 -3.97 34.54
CA GLY A 240 -11.72 -2.93 35.12
C GLY A 240 -11.05 -2.04 34.07
N LEU A 241 -10.71 -2.60 32.92
CA LEU A 241 -10.20 -1.87 31.76
C LEU A 241 -11.28 -0.97 31.15
N GLU A 242 -12.50 -1.48 30.93
CA GLU A 242 -13.65 -0.68 30.48
C GLU A 242 -13.92 0.50 31.42
N ASP A 243 -13.96 0.25 32.74
CA ASP A 243 -14.15 1.29 33.76
C ASP A 243 -13.03 2.34 33.72
N ALA A 244 -11.77 1.93 33.53
CA ALA A 244 -10.65 2.85 33.40
C ALA A 244 -10.77 3.71 32.15
N LEU A 245 -11.20 3.13 31.02
CA LEU A 245 -11.38 3.82 29.75
C LEU A 245 -12.51 4.86 29.78
N MET A 246 -13.57 4.62 30.56
CA MET A 246 -14.65 5.61 30.76
C MET A 246 -14.17 6.91 31.43
N ASN A 247 -13.03 6.87 32.13
CA ASN A 247 -12.46 8.04 32.80
C ASN A 247 -11.46 8.82 31.91
N VAL A 248 -11.26 8.41 30.66
CA VAL A 248 -10.38 9.07 29.70
C VAL A 248 -11.20 10.08 28.88
N VAL A 249 -10.69 11.31 28.74
CA VAL A 249 -11.39 12.42 28.05
C VAL A 249 -11.75 12.08 26.59
N GLU A 250 -10.83 11.41 25.90
CA GLU A 250 -11.08 10.81 24.59
C GLU A 250 -10.97 9.29 24.74
N THR A 251 -12.08 8.64 25.06
CA THR A 251 -12.12 7.19 25.27
C THR A 251 -11.73 6.46 23.98
N PRO A 252 -10.59 5.73 23.94
CA PRO A 252 -10.24 4.92 22.79
C PRO A 252 -11.18 3.72 22.68
N ALA A 253 -11.35 3.19 21.46
CA ALA A 253 -12.16 1.99 21.26
C ALA A 253 -11.47 0.78 21.92
N LEU A 254 -12.24 -0.02 22.68
CA LEU A 254 -11.78 -1.31 23.20
C LEU A 254 -12.20 -2.40 22.23
N HIS A 255 -11.23 -3.11 21.66
CA HIS A 255 -11.47 -4.26 20.81
C HIS A 255 -11.05 -5.52 21.54
N LEU A 256 -12.03 -6.43 21.70
CA LEU A 256 -11.85 -7.70 22.37
C LEU A 256 -11.67 -8.80 21.33
N LEU A 257 -10.50 -9.43 21.37
CA LEU A 257 -10.16 -10.56 20.52
C LEU A 257 -10.85 -11.82 21.07
N ASN A 258 -11.55 -12.52 20.19
CA ASN A 258 -12.29 -13.73 20.53
C ASN A 258 -11.50 -14.97 20.13
N GLY A 259 -12.08 -16.14 20.35
CA GLY A 259 -11.52 -17.41 19.89
C GLY A 259 -10.49 -18.01 20.84
N THR A 260 -9.71 -17.22 21.59
CA THR A 260 -8.59 -17.67 22.43
C THR A 260 -8.85 -17.75 23.94
N ASP A 261 -8.28 -18.78 24.57
CA ASP A 261 -8.12 -18.91 26.03
C ASP A 261 -6.80 -18.26 26.51
N GLU A 262 -5.90 -17.92 25.58
CA GLU A 262 -4.65 -17.24 25.88
C GLU A 262 -4.89 -15.75 26.11
N ILE A 263 -4.49 -15.25 27.28
CA ILE A 263 -4.78 -13.89 27.75
C ILE A 263 -3.69 -12.89 27.34
N TRP A 264 -2.51 -13.38 26.94
CA TRP A 264 -1.36 -12.55 26.58
C TRP A 264 -1.41 -12.07 25.12
N ALA A 265 -2.44 -11.30 24.72
CA ALA A 265 -2.54 -10.73 23.36
C ALA A 265 -1.25 -10.01 22.90
N GLN A 266 -0.49 -9.44 23.85
CA GLN A 266 0.78 -8.77 23.62
C GLN A 266 1.84 -9.67 22.97
N ASP A 267 1.82 -10.98 23.23
CA ASP A 267 2.83 -11.91 22.72
C ASP A 267 2.57 -12.33 21.26
N PHE A 268 1.35 -12.11 20.75
CA PHE A 268 0.90 -12.58 19.43
C PHE A 268 0.93 -11.51 18.35
N MET A 269 0.81 -10.23 18.74
CA MET A 269 0.72 -9.14 17.78
C MET A 269 1.35 -7.85 18.30
N GLU A 270 1.94 -7.10 17.38
CA GLU A 270 2.43 -5.74 17.63
C GLU A 270 1.81 -4.81 16.57
N PRO A 271 0.98 -3.82 16.97
CA PRO A 271 0.44 -2.82 16.05
C PRO A 271 1.55 -1.96 15.46
N GLY A 272 1.60 -1.86 14.13
CA GLY A 272 2.56 -1.02 13.42
C GLY A 272 1.92 -0.27 12.27
N PHE A 273 2.66 0.67 11.70
CA PHE A 273 2.21 1.47 10.56
C PHE A 273 3.34 1.70 9.56
N ALA A 274 2.97 1.94 8.30
CA ALA A 274 3.88 2.39 7.25
C ALA A 274 3.31 3.67 6.62
N MET A 275 4.18 4.61 6.25
CA MET A 275 3.75 5.91 5.72
C MET A 275 4.58 6.36 4.54
N ARG A 276 3.93 7.04 3.60
CA ARG A 276 4.54 7.58 2.38
C ARG A 276 4.75 9.10 2.47
N ASN A 277 3.68 9.80 2.81
CA ASN A 277 3.57 11.24 2.95
C ASN A 277 2.47 11.51 3.98
N LEU A 278 2.54 12.63 4.70
CA LEU A 278 1.44 13.02 5.59
C LEU A 278 0.26 13.51 4.74
N PRO A 279 -1.00 13.04 4.94
CA PRO A 279 -1.49 12.12 5.97
C PRO A 279 -1.72 10.67 5.49
N GLU A 280 -1.20 10.25 4.33
CA GLU A 280 -1.41 8.89 3.80
C GLU A 280 -0.67 7.83 4.62
N LEU A 281 -1.42 7.24 5.55
CA LEU A 281 -1.01 6.17 6.45
C LEU A 281 -1.61 4.85 5.98
N LEU A 282 -0.75 3.83 5.82
CA LEU A 282 -1.20 2.44 5.86
C LEU A 282 -1.06 1.97 7.30
N ASP A 283 -2.18 1.70 7.94
CA ASP A 283 -2.19 1.00 9.21
C ASP A 283 -1.80 -0.45 8.93
N VAL A 284 -0.62 -0.85 9.38
CA VAL A 284 -0.14 -2.23 9.28
C VAL A 284 -0.71 -2.95 10.49
N ARG A 285 -2.04 -2.96 10.54
CA ARG A 285 -2.74 -4.04 11.20
C ARG A 285 -2.57 -5.21 10.27
N SER A 286 -1.93 -6.24 10.80
CA SER A 286 -2.44 -7.56 10.50
C SER A 286 -3.94 -7.49 10.83
N SER A 287 -4.83 -7.25 9.86
CA SER A 287 -6.28 -7.54 10.02
C SER A 287 -6.46 -8.99 10.47
N LYS A 288 -5.48 -9.79 10.06
CA LYS A 288 -5.09 -11.08 10.57
C LYS A 288 -4.71 -11.13 12.05
N ALA A 289 -4.35 -10.12 12.82
CA ALA A 289 -4.01 -10.36 14.23
C ALA A 289 -5.26 -10.74 15.02
N SER A 290 -6.41 -10.14 14.72
CA SER A 290 -7.69 -10.55 15.29
C SER A 290 -8.12 -11.94 14.81
N GLU A 291 -7.88 -12.27 13.53
CA GLU A 291 -8.24 -13.57 12.93
C GLU A 291 -7.20 -14.70 13.21
N VAL A 292 -5.92 -14.36 13.38
CA VAL A 292 -4.78 -15.21 13.78
C VAL A 292 -4.92 -15.55 15.25
N ILE A 293 -5.32 -14.60 16.09
CA ILE A 293 -5.65 -14.87 17.49
C ILE A 293 -6.91 -15.73 17.59
N GLU A 294 -7.88 -15.56 16.67
CA GLU A 294 -9.01 -16.49 16.54
C GLU A 294 -8.60 -17.88 16.01
N SER A 295 -7.56 -18.00 15.18
CA SER A 295 -7.12 -19.26 14.55
C SER A 295 -6.08 -20.06 15.38
N GLU A 296 -5.13 -19.40 16.03
CA GLU A 296 -4.12 -20.02 16.91
C GLU A 296 -4.74 -20.58 18.19
N ALA A 297 -5.82 -19.95 18.64
CA ALA A 297 -6.64 -20.45 19.73
C ALA A 297 -7.29 -21.82 19.49
N ILE A 298 -7.66 -22.09 18.24
CA ILE A 298 -8.29 -23.35 17.86
C ILE A 298 -7.25 -24.47 17.83
N ASN A 299 -5.98 -24.14 17.55
CA ASN A 299 -4.86 -25.09 17.48
C ASN A 299 -4.15 -25.36 18.82
N CYS A 300 -4.47 -24.63 19.89
CA CYS A 300 -4.01 -24.92 21.25
C CYS A 300 -5.02 -25.81 22.04
N ARG A 301 -5.67 -26.77 21.37
CA ARG A 301 -6.43 -27.85 22.01
C ARG A 301 -5.73 -29.19 21.89
#